data_AF-G1VIW6-F1
#
_entry.id   AF-G1VIW6-F1
#
_cell.length_a   1.000
_cell.length_b   1.000
_cell.length_c   1.000
_cell.angle_alpha   90.00
_cell.angle_beta   90.00
_cell.angle_gamma   90.00
#
_symmetry.space_group_name_H-M   'P 1'
#
loop_
_entity.id
_entity.type
_entity.pdbx_description
1 polymer ?
#
loop_
_entity_poly.entity_id
_entity_poly.type
_entity_poly.pdbx_seq_one_letter_code
_entity_poly.pdbx_strand_id
1 'polypeptide(L)'
;MLNSRYDSFENEMKDSLLYYTLWSWFGGGKSFTISPASSLFCTHKVSTKIKRIGKETLANGVLELTQQGEGLINDIDSIEEQYKREILPLTNHAVFDYQYHIETKYLCSDKQLDFFDTAQTIIHEQASESYSYITQIEFKIEGLVL
;
A
#
# COMPACT_ATOMS: atom_id res chain seq x y z
N MET A 1 -1.68 -31.59 -7.81
CA MET A 1 -2.54 -30.56 -7.18
C MET A 1 -1.75 -29.58 -6.30
N LEU A 2 -0.44 -29.38 -6.52
CA LEU A 2 0.36 -28.36 -5.82
C LEU A 2 0.28 -26.99 -6.50
N ASN A 3 0.09 -26.95 -7.82
CA ASN A 3 0.07 -25.70 -8.58
C ASN A 3 -1.11 -24.79 -8.20
N SER A 4 -2.30 -25.33 -7.96
CA SER A 4 -3.48 -24.50 -7.65
C SER A 4 -3.40 -23.77 -6.31
N ARG A 5 -2.63 -24.30 -5.34
CA ARG A 5 -2.37 -23.60 -4.06
C ARG A 5 -1.31 -22.52 -4.21
N TYR A 6 -0.29 -22.76 -5.03
CA TYR A 6 0.71 -21.74 -5.35
C TYR A 6 0.09 -20.60 -6.16
N ASP A 7 -0.74 -20.92 -7.15
CA ASP A 7 -1.48 -19.91 -7.92
C ASP A 7 -2.45 -19.13 -7.01
N SER A 8 -3.12 -19.80 -6.07
CA SER A 8 -3.98 -19.15 -5.07
C SER A 8 -3.19 -18.24 -4.13
N PHE A 9 -2.06 -18.70 -3.59
CA PHE A 9 -1.21 -17.92 -2.71
C PHE A 9 -0.53 -16.77 -3.44
N GLU A 10 -0.08 -16.96 -4.67
CA GLU A 10 0.49 -15.90 -5.50
C GLU A 10 -0.58 -14.85 -5.87
N ASN A 11 -1.83 -15.27 -6.14
CA ASN A 11 -2.93 -14.35 -6.39
C ASN A 11 -3.37 -13.62 -5.10
N GLU A 12 -3.49 -14.32 -3.97
CA GLU A 12 -3.74 -13.70 -2.65
C GLU A 12 -2.63 -12.72 -2.28
N MET A 13 -1.37 -13.08 -2.56
CA MET A 13 -0.23 -12.21 -2.33
C MET A 13 -0.27 -11.02 -3.29
N LYS A 14 -0.50 -11.19 -4.59
CA LYS A 14 -0.64 -10.10 -5.56
C LYS A 14 -1.77 -9.12 -5.22
N ASP A 15 -2.83 -9.59 -4.57
CA ASP A 15 -3.88 -8.71 -4.04
C ASP A 15 -3.58 -8.20 -2.62
N SER A 16 -2.56 -8.76 -1.96
CA SER A 16 -2.09 -8.28 -0.66
C SER A 16 -1.10 -7.13 -0.80
N LEU A 17 -1.28 -6.15 0.07
CA LEU A 17 -0.35 -5.04 0.25
C LEU A 17 1.08 -5.49 0.61
N LEU A 18 1.22 -6.68 1.22
CA LEU A 18 2.50 -7.30 1.57
C LEU A 18 3.37 -7.64 0.34
N TYR A 19 2.76 -8.11 -0.75
CA TYR A 19 3.49 -8.38 -2.00
C TYR A 19 4.05 -7.10 -2.61
N TYR A 20 3.34 -5.98 -2.48
CA TYR A 20 3.80 -4.69 -3.00
C TYR A 20 4.94 -4.10 -2.17
N THR A 21 4.90 -4.27 -0.85
CA THR A 21 6.02 -3.96 0.05
C THR A 21 7.27 -4.76 -0.35
N LEU A 22 7.14 -6.07 -0.59
CA LEU A 22 8.28 -6.88 -1.02
C LEU A 22 8.78 -6.49 -2.43
N TRP A 23 7.88 -6.21 -3.37
CA TRP A 23 8.22 -5.94 -4.77
C TRP A 23 8.86 -4.57 -5.00
N SER A 24 8.45 -3.55 -4.25
CA SER A 24 8.96 -2.18 -4.43
C SER A 24 10.39 -2.00 -3.89
N TRP A 25 10.88 -2.90 -3.03
CA TRP A 25 12.29 -3.01 -2.68
C TRP A 25 13.19 -3.34 -3.88
N PHE A 26 12.77 -4.27 -4.76
CA PHE A 26 13.56 -4.77 -5.88
C PHE A 26 13.65 -3.81 -7.09
N GLY A 27 13.40 -2.51 -6.89
CA GLY A 27 13.89 -1.47 -7.81
C GLY A 27 13.09 -1.27 -9.09
N GLY A 28 11.75 -1.29 -9.04
CA GLY A 28 10.94 -0.96 -10.21
C GLY A 28 9.94 0.16 -9.93
N GLY A 29 10.21 1.38 -10.39
CA GLY A 29 9.22 2.44 -10.57
C GLY A 29 8.18 2.02 -11.60
N LYS A 30 7.27 1.14 -11.19
CA LYS A 30 6.17 0.62 -12.00
C LYS A 30 4.87 1.19 -11.46
N SER A 31 3.92 1.37 -12.38
CA SER A 31 2.52 1.55 -12.00
C SER A 31 1.99 0.20 -11.57
N PHE A 32 1.30 0.16 -10.43
CA PHE A 32 0.65 -1.03 -9.89
C PHE A 32 -0.84 -0.79 -9.82
N THR A 33 -1.61 -1.87 -9.90
CA THR A 33 -3.06 -1.81 -9.76
C THR A 33 -3.42 -2.51 -8.46
N ILE A 34 -3.82 -1.74 -7.45
CA ILE A 34 -4.10 -2.22 -6.09
C ILE A 34 -5.58 -2.06 -5.78
N SER A 35 -6.14 -2.99 -5.01
CA SER A 35 -7.46 -2.76 -4.42
C SER A 35 -7.35 -1.70 -3.32
N PRO A 36 -8.30 -0.76 -3.21
CA PRO A 36 -8.37 0.14 -2.07
C PRO A 36 -8.47 -0.63 -0.75
N ALA A 37 -7.99 -0.02 0.32
CA ALA A 37 -7.99 -0.65 1.64
C ALA A 37 -9.36 -0.56 2.30
N SER A 38 -10.14 0.48 1.97
CA SER A 38 -11.55 0.60 2.33
C SER A 38 -12.32 -0.62 1.81
N SER A 39 -12.91 -1.39 2.72
CA SER A 39 -13.74 -2.55 2.36
C SER A 39 -14.94 -2.18 1.50
N LEU A 40 -15.40 -0.92 1.59
CA LEU A 40 -16.47 -0.39 0.76
C LEU A 40 -16.06 -0.25 -0.71
N PHE A 41 -14.77 -0.07 -0.99
CA PHE A 41 -14.27 0.12 -2.35
C PHE A 41 -13.34 -1.00 -2.83
N CYS A 42 -13.25 -2.12 -2.10
CA CYS A 42 -12.27 -3.18 -2.36
C CYS A 42 -12.43 -3.88 -3.74
N THR A 43 -13.61 -3.75 -4.36
CA THR A 43 -13.91 -4.22 -5.73
C THR A 43 -13.35 -3.32 -6.81
N HIS A 44 -12.97 -2.08 -6.47
CA HIS A 44 -12.34 -1.15 -7.38
C HIS A 44 -10.83 -1.35 -7.42
N LYS A 45 -10.19 -0.67 -8.37
CA LYS A 45 -8.76 -0.76 -8.59
C LYS A 45 -8.14 0.63 -8.73
N VAL A 46 -7.12 0.88 -7.91
CA VAL A 46 -6.31 2.10 -7.90
C VAL A 46 -5.04 1.82 -8.68
N SER A 47 -4.78 2.61 -9.71
CA SER A 47 -3.51 2.64 -10.41
C SER A 47 -2.54 3.58 -9.67
N THR A 48 -1.56 3.00 -8.98
CA THR A 48 -0.60 3.73 -8.15
C THR A 48 0.76 3.78 -8.80
N LYS A 49 1.37 4.98 -8.84
CA LYS A 49 2.75 5.16 -9.28
C LYS A 49 3.64 5.41 -8.08
N ILE A 50 4.55 4.47 -7.80
CA ILE A 50 5.48 4.57 -6.68
C ILE A 50 6.82 5.18 -7.15
N LYS A 51 7.34 6.10 -6.35
CA LYS A 51 8.64 6.75 -6.54
C LYS A 51 9.47 6.56 -5.27
N ARG A 52 10.76 6.27 -5.46
CA ARG A 52 11.75 6.33 -4.37
C ARG A 52 12.09 7.79 -4.11
N ILE A 53 12.04 8.20 -2.85
CA ILE A 53 12.24 9.60 -2.45
C ILE A 53 13.46 9.80 -1.56
N GLY A 54 13.91 8.75 -0.84
CA GLY A 54 15.03 8.90 0.08
C GLY A 54 15.77 7.60 0.33
N LYS A 55 17.08 7.74 0.57
CA LYS A 55 17.95 6.74 1.18
C LYS A 55 18.78 7.47 2.22
N GLU A 56 18.65 7.13 3.49
CA GLU A 56 19.41 7.75 4.56
C GLU A 56 19.96 6.73 5.55
N THR A 57 21.01 7.11 6.27
CA THR A 57 21.52 6.32 7.40
C THR A 57 21.13 7.05 8.67
N LEU A 58 20.30 6.41 9.49
CA LEU A 58 19.83 6.93 10.76
C LEU A 58 21.00 7.03 11.77
N ALA A 59 20.81 7.78 12.84
CA ALA A 59 21.84 8.01 13.86
C ALA A 59 22.34 6.72 14.54
N ASN A 60 21.52 5.67 14.58
CA ASN A 60 21.85 4.34 15.09
C ASN A 60 22.58 3.44 14.06
N GLY A 61 22.88 3.97 12.88
CA GLY A 61 23.57 3.24 11.80
C GLY A 61 22.69 2.39 10.90
N VAL A 62 21.38 2.32 11.17
CA VAL A 62 20.37 1.63 10.35
C VAL A 62 20.20 2.40 9.03
N LEU A 63 20.12 1.67 7.93
CA LEU A 63 19.79 2.24 6.63
C LEU A 63 18.26 2.32 6.48
N GLU A 64 17.73 3.51 6.24
CA GLU A 64 16.34 3.74 5.88
C GLU A 64 16.21 4.05 4.38
N LEU A 65 15.21 3.44 3.76
CA LEU A 65 14.82 3.68 2.38
C LEU A 65 13.32 4.00 2.34
N THR A 66 12.96 5.16 1.79
CA THR A 66 11.57 5.63 1.77
C THR A 66 11.06 5.73 0.35
N GLN A 67 9.84 5.23 0.16
CA GLN A 67 9.10 5.27 -1.09
C GLN A 67 7.71 5.85 -0.87
N GLN A 68 7.24 6.64 -1.82
CA GLN A 68 5.91 7.24 -1.80
C GLN A 68 5.22 7.04 -3.14
N GLY A 69 3.90 6.94 -3.12
CA GLY A 69 3.08 6.84 -4.31
C GLY A 69 1.73 7.53 -4.14
N GLU A 70 1.20 7.97 -5.26
CA GLU A 70 -0.17 8.47 -5.38
C GLU A 70 -0.94 7.55 -6.32
N GLY A 71 -2.20 7.34 -5.99
CA GLY A 71 -3.11 6.47 -6.71
C GLY A 71 -4.15 7.24 -7.52
N LEU A 72 -4.42 6.78 -8.74
CA LEU A 72 -5.54 7.23 -9.56
C LEU A 72 -6.54 6.08 -9.73
N ILE A 73 -7.82 6.36 -9.53
CA ILE A 73 -8.87 5.38 -9.78
C ILE A 73 -9.38 5.53 -11.21
N ASN A 74 -9.46 4.41 -11.91
CA ASN A 74 -9.85 4.39 -13.31
C ASN A 74 -11.37 4.48 -13.52
N ASP A 75 -12.16 4.03 -12.55
CA ASP A 75 -13.63 3.99 -12.55
C ASP A 75 -14.24 4.90 -11.47
N ILE A 76 -13.69 6.12 -11.35
CA ILE A 76 -14.03 7.07 -10.28
C ILE A 76 -15.53 7.36 -10.17
N ASP A 77 -16.25 7.41 -11.30
CA ASP A 77 -17.69 7.64 -11.33
C ASP A 77 -18.46 6.55 -10.56
N SER A 78 -18.03 5.29 -10.66
CA SER A 78 -18.68 4.19 -9.94
C SER A 78 -18.49 4.30 -8.43
N ILE A 79 -17.32 4.78 -8.00
CA ILE A 79 -17.02 5.01 -6.58
C ILE A 79 -17.79 6.20 -6.07
N GLU A 80 -17.88 7.28 -6.84
CA GLU A 80 -18.66 8.44 -6.48
C GLU A 80 -20.13 8.07 -6.27
N GLU A 81 -20.72 7.27 -7.16
CA GLU A 81 -22.10 6.79 -7.00
C GLU A 81 -22.27 5.89 -5.77
N GLN A 82 -21.28 5.02 -5.49
CA GLN A 82 -21.32 4.22 -4.26
C GLN A 82 -21.19 5.08 -3.00
N TYR A 83 -20.30 6.08 -3.01
CA TYR A 83 -20.16 7.07 -1.94
C TYR A 83 -21.47 7.83 -1.71
N LYS A 84 -22.10 8.35 -2.78
CA LYS A 84 -23.40 9.05 -2.69
C LYS A 84 -24.48 8.18 -2.07
N ARG A 85 -24.50 6.89 -2.39
CA ARG A 85 -25.50 5.94 -1.90
C ARG A 85 -25.26 5.53 -0.45
N GLU A 86 -24.02 5.23 -0.10
CA GLU A 86 -23.69 4.50 1.14
C GLU A 86 -23.06 5.38 2.22
N ILE A 87 -22.35 6.44 1.83
CA ILE A 87 -21.51 7.23 2.75
C ILE A 87 -22.02 8.65 2.91
N LEU A 88 -22.40 9.33 1.81
CA LEU A 88 -22.89 10.71 1.84
C LEU A 88 -24.01 10.93 2.90
N PRO A 89 -25.00 10.03 3.08
CA PRO A 89 -26.03 10.19 4.12
C PRO A 89 -25.51 10.11 5.56
N LEU A 90 -24.33 9.53 5.76
CA LEU A 90 -23.66 9.39 7.07
C LEU A 90 -22.71 10.56 7.35
N THR A 91 -22.55 11.47 6.41
CA THR A 91 -21.68 12.66 6.52
C THR A 91 -22.50 13.94 6.58
N ASN A 92 -21.85 15.06 6.88
CA ASN A 92 -22.44 16.40 6.76
C ASN A 92 -22.51 16.88 5.30
N HIS A 93 -23.02 16.02 4.39
CA HIS A 93 -23.01 16.26 2.94
C HIS A 93 -21.62 16.59 2.40
N ALA A 94 -20.59 15.90 2.90
CA ALA A 94 -19.21 16.16 2.50
C ALA A 94 -19.04 15.86 1.00
N VAL A 95 -18.36 16.78 0.29
CA VAL A 95 -18.08 16.65 -1.14
C VAL A 95 -17.18 15.43 -1.36
N PHE A 96 -17.49 14.64 -2.39
CA PHE A 96 -16.63 13.57 -2.82
C PHE A 96 -15.35 14.14 -3.43
N ASP A 97 -14.21 13.79 -2.84
CA ASP A 97 -12.87 14.15 -3.31
C ASP A 97 -11.94 12.98 -2.97
N TYR A 98 -11.82 12.04 -3.91
CA TYR A 98 -11.08 10.83 -3.67
C TYR A 98 -9.57 11.06 -3.77
N GLN A 99 -8.85 10.74 -2.71
CA GLN A 99 -7.40 10.83 -2.62
C GLN A 99 -6.83 9.49 -2.15
N TYR A 100 -5.73 9.07 -2.78
CA TYR A 100 -5.01 7.86 -2.39
C TYR A 100 -3.51 8.14 -2.32
N HIS A 101 -2.94 7.92 -1.15
CA HIS A 101 -1.51 8.06 -0.87
C HIS A 101 -0.97 6.79 -0.20
N ILE A 102 0.23 6.38 -0.60
CA ILE A 102 0.96 5.28 0.03
C ILE A 102 2.39 5.73 0.34
N GLU A 103 2.84 5.42 1.55
CA GLU A 103 4.22 5.55 1.96
C GLU A 103 4.74 4.19 2.42
N THR A 104 5.98 3.86 2.10
CA THR A 104 6.65 2.69 2.65
C THR A 104 8.07 3.01 3.06
N LYS A 105 8.41 2.62 4.28
CA LYS A 105 9.74 2.72 4.86
C LYS A 105 10.33 1.33 4.99
N TYR A 106 11.55 1.18 4.50
CA TYR A 106 12.35 -0.03 4.62
C TYR A 106 13.52 0.25 5.55
N LEU A 107 13.70 -0.60 6.56
CA LEU A 107 14.81 -0.52 7.48
C LEU A 107 15.74 -1.72 7.26
N CYS A 108 17.03 -1.46 7.31
CA CYS A 108 18.08 -2.46 7.16
C CYS A 108 19.15 -2.20 8.22
N SER A 109 19.10 -2.97 9.31
CA SER A 109 20.01 -2.81 10.45
C SER A 109 21.35 -3.50 10.22
N ASP A 110 21.36 -4.60 9.48
CA ASP A 110 22.58 -5.30 9.09
C ASP A 110 23.00 -4.88 7.67
N LYS A 111 24.11 -4.12 7.60
CA LYS A 111 24.69 -3.62 6.36
C LYS A 111 25.24 -4.73 5.44
N GLN A 112 25.34 -5.97 5.93
CA GLN A 112 25.72 -7.13 5.13
C GLN A 112 24.51 -7.83 4.48
N LEU A 113 23.28 -7.52 4.90
CA LEU A 113 22.09 -8.05 4.27
C LEU A 113 21.81 -7.30 2.96
N ASP A 114 21.60 -8.05 1.88
CA ASP A 114 21.09 -7.53 0.60
C ASP A 114 19.58 -7.18 0.65
N PHE A 115 18.97 -7.26 1.83
CA PHE A 115 17.53 -7.13 2.06
C PHE A 115 17.20 -6.38 3.36
N PHE A 116 15.99 -5.82 3.44
CA PHE A 116 15.50 -5.11 4.63
C PHE A 116 15.11 -6.09 5.74
N ASP A 117 15.33 -5.72 6.99
CA ASP A 117 14.84 -6.52 8.13
C ASP A 117 13.39 -6.16 8.49
N THR A 118 12.98 -4.93 8.20
CA THR A 118 11.66 -4.39 8.51
C THR A 118 11.15 -3.56 7.34
N ALA A 119 9.87 -3.66 7.04
CA ALA A 119 9.19 -2.73 6.17
C ALA A 119 7.85 -2.31 6.78
N GLN A 120 7.58 -1.01 6.76
CA GLN A 120 6.34 -0.43 7.22
C GLN A 120 5.69 0.32 6.07
N THR A 121 4.48 -0.09 5.68
CA THR A 121 3.66 0.57 4.67
C THR A 121 2.47 1.24 5.33
N ILE A 122 2.24 2.51 5.02
CA ILE A 122 1.06 3.27 5.46
C ILE A 122 0.31 3.73 4.23
N ILE A 123 -0.99 3.46 4.19
CA ILE A 123 -1.90 3.87 3.14
C ILE A 123 -2.93 4.80 3.71
N HIS A 124 -3.09 5.94 3.05
CA HIS A 124 -4.13 6.91 3.30
C HIS A 124 -5.07 6.91 2.11
N GLU A 125 -6.30 6.51 2.36
CA GLU A 125 -7.39 6.55 1.40
C GLU A 125 -8.46 7.49 1.94
N GLN A 126 -8.91 8.44 1.14
CA GLN A 126 -9.90 9.42 1.55
C GLN A 126 -10.91 9.57 0.44
N ALA A 127 -12.20 9.41 0.73
CA ALA A 127 -13.27 9.65 -0.24
C ALA A 127 -13.91 11.04 -0.07
N SER A 128 -13.80 11.61 1.13
CA SER A 128 -14.19 12.98 1.44
C SER A 128 -13.52 13.45 2.73
N GLU A 129 -13.60 14.74 3.05
CA GLU A 129 -13.05 15.28 4.32
C GLU A 129 -13.58 14.58 5.59
N SER A 130 -14.79 14.00 5.52
CA SER A 130 -15.42 13.30 6.63
C SER A 130 -15.28 11.77 6.57
N TYR A 131 -14.61 11.23 5.54
CA TYR A 131 -14.46 9.80 5.34
C TYR A 131 -13.06 9.46 4.84
N SER A 132 -12.21 9.02 5.77
CA SER A 132 -10.85 8.56 5.50
C SER A 132 -10.57 7.23 6.17
N TYR A 133 -9.72 6.44 5.53
CA TYR A 133 -9.22 5.15 5.96
C TYR A 133 -7.69 5.20 5.95
N ILE A 134 -7.11 4.83 7.09
CA ILE A 134 -5.66 4.69 7.22
C ILE A 134 -5.37 3.24 7.53
N THR A 135 -4.58 2.60 6.68
CA THR A 135 -4.13 1.22 6.88
C THR A 135 -2.62 1.21 7.07
N GLN A 136 -2.17 0.57 8.15
CA GLN A 136 -0.76 0.36 8.42
C GLN A 136 -0.45 -1.13 8.37
N ILE A 137 0.63 -1.47 7.66
CA ILE A 137 1.12 -2.84 7.52
C ILE A 137 2.59 -2.84 7.88
N GLU A 138 2.96 -3.77 8.74
CA GLU A 138 4.33 -3.96 9.15
C GLU A 138 4.76 -5.39 8.82
N PHE A 139 5.88 -5.50 8.14
CA PHE A 139 6.58 -6.74 7.92
C PHE A 139 7.91 -6.69 8.65
N LYS A 140 8.20 -7.77 9.37
CA LYS A 140 9.46 -7.93 10.06
C LYS A 140 9.97 -9.34 9.78
N ILE A 141 11.23 -9.43 9.38
CA ILE A 141 11.92 -10.71 9.30
C ILE A 141 12.28 -11.10 10.73
N GLU A 142 11.53 -12.04 11.29
CA GLU A 142 11.94 -12.71 12.51
C GLU A 142 13.08 -13.69 12.16
N GLY A 143 14.18 -13.57 12.89
CA GLY A 143 15.48 -14.12 12.49
C GLY A 143 15.48 -15.60 12.13
N LEU A 144 16.30 -15.94 11.13
CA LEU A 144 16.86 -17.27 10.99
C LEU A 144 17.53 -17.62 12.33
N VAL A 145 16.95 -18.57 13.07
CA VAL A 145 17.69 -19.23 14.15
C VAL A 145 18.81 -20.00 13.46
N LEU A 146 20.03 -19.48 13.55
CA LEU A 146 21.26 -20.19 13.19
C LEU A 146 21.44 -21.42 14.08
#